data_AF-A0A7C6SNF5-F1
#
_entry.id   AF-A0A7C6SNF5-F1
#
_cell.length_a   1.000
_cell.length_b   1.000
_cell.length_c   1.000
_cell.angle_alpha   90.00
_cell.angle_beta   90.00
_cell.angle_gamma   90.00
#
_symmetry.space_group_name_H-M   'P 1'
#
loop_
_entity.id
_entity.type
_entity.pdbx_description
1 polymer ?
#
loop_
_entity_poly.entity_id
_entity_poly.type
_entity_poly.pdbx_seq_one_letter_code
_entity_poly.pdbx_strand_id
1 'polypeptide(L)'
;MYAVVGRLIKGFNLNLTYRKWILLLLDIVLINVASFGAVFLRTDFRIPEIYMASFEKTYIITTLVLIVVFRIFNLYKSVWRYASIEEMNNVIFASVVGGGILFVLYEYILNIDFPRSYYVLMPILLVFFVGGMRFSYRALRRIKNV
;
A
#
# COMPACT_ATOMS: atom_id res chain seq x y z
N MET A 1 2.96 23.94 -23.94
CA MET A 1 2.08 23.45 -22.86
C MET A 1 2.76 22.42 -21.93
N TYR A 2 3.69 21.58 -22.40
CA TYR A 2 4.43 20.59 -21.59
C TYR A 2 5.49 21.18 -20.60
N ALA A 3 5.79 22.47 -20.69
CA ALA A 3 6.84 23.12 -19.88
C ALA A 3 6.42 23.54 -18.46
N VAL A 4 5.10 23.57 -18.16
CA VAL A 4 4.57 23.98 -16.85
C VAL A 4 4.52 22.78 -15.88
N VAL A 5 4.08 21.62 -16.37
CA VAL A 5 4.02 20.38 -15.57
C VAL A 5 5.42 19.90 -15.17
N GLY A 6 6.42 20.07 -16.06
CA GLY A 6 7.80 19.69 -15.79
C GLY A 6 8.50 20.51 -14.69
N ARG A 7 8.01 21.74 -14.42
CA ARG A 7 8.57 22.69 -13.45
C ARG A 7 8.06 22.47 -12.03
N LEU A 8 6.83 21.97 -11.85
CA LEU A 8 6.30 21.61 -10.52
C LEU A 8 7.05 20.42 -9.88
N ILE A 9 7.76 19.60 -10.67
CA ILE A 9 8.48 18.41 -10.20
C ILE A 9 9.98 18.69 -10.00
N LYS A 10 10.51 19.83 -10.47
CA LYS A 10 11.97 20.10 -10.51
C LYS A 10 12.49 20.97 -9.35
N GLY A 11 11.67 21.28 -8.36
CA GLY A 11 11.97 22.30 -7.35
C GLY A 11 12.06 21.82 -5.90
N PHE A 12 12.42 20.56 -5.64
CA PHE A 12 12.46 20.09 -4.27
C PHE A 12 13.71 19.26 -3.99
N ASN A 13 14.74 19.98 -3.56
CA ASN A 13 15.93 19.46 -2.90
C ASN A 13 15.53 18.94 -1.50
N LEU A 14 14.60 17.99 -1.47
CA LEU A 14 14.06 17.41 -0.26
C LEU A 14 15.08 16.42 0.28
N ASN A 15 15.53 16.67 1.51
CA ASN A 15 16.29 15.70 2.28
C ASN A 15 15.66 14.31 2.14
N LEU A 16 16.50 13.26 2.02
CA LEU A 16 16.07 11.87 1.88
C LEU A 16 14.98 11.48 2.88
N THR A 17 15.00 12.09 4.07
CA THR A 17 13.99 11.99 5.13
C THR A 17 12.60 12.43 4.68
N TYR A 18 12.44 13.59 4.04
CA TYR A 18 11.13 14.11 3.66
C TYR A 18 10.49 13.28 2.53
N ARG A 19 11.30 12.77 1.59
CA ARG A 19 10.81 11.84 0.55
C ARG A 19 10.27 10.55 1.15
N LYS A 20 10.92 10.03 2.20
CA LYS A 20 10.44 8.85 2.93
C LYS A 20 9.12 9.12 3.65
N TRP A 21 8.97 10.29 4.27
CA TRP A 21 7.71 10.69 4.92
C TRP A 21 6.54 10.81 3.94
N ILE A 22 6.76 11.41 2.77
CA ILE A 22 5.72 11.46 1.72
C ILE A 22 5.32 10.05 1.29
N LEU A 23 6.30 9.19 1.00
CA LEU A 23 6.03 7.81 0.60
C LEU A 23 5.25 7.05 1.68
N LEU A 24 5.58 7.25 2.95
CA LEU A 24 4.89 6.63 4.07
C LEU A 24 3.43 7.11 4.17
N LEU A 25 3.20 8.42 4.09
CA LEU A 25 1.83 9.00 4.11
C LEU A 25 0.99 8.47 2.96
N LEU A 26 1.61 8.35 1.80
CA LEU A 26 0.96 7.85 0.62
C LEU A 26 0.69 6.33 0.71
N ASP A 27 1.62 5.55 1.27
CA ASP A 27 1.44 4.12 1.52
C ASP A 27 0.29 3.92 2.53
N ILE A 28 0.13 4.79 3.55
CA ILE A 28 -1.04 4.79 4.46
C ILE A 28 -2.34 4.93 3.68
N VAL A 29 -2.43 5.92 2.78
CA VAL A 29 -3.65 6.15 2.00
C VAL A 29 -3.93 4.95 1.10
N LEU A 30 -2.90 4.42 0.43
CA LEU A 30 -3.06 3.25 -0.44
C LEU A 30 -3.49 1.99 0.32
N ILE A 31 -2.97 1.76 1.52
CA ILE A 31 -3.40 0.64 2.37
C ILE A 31 -4.89 0.71 2.67
N ASN A 32 -5.39 1.89 3.06
CA ASN A 32 -6.80 2.09 3.36
C ASN A 32 -7.68 1.96 2.11
N VAL A 33 -7.23 2.49 0.98
CA VAL A 33 -7.92 2.32 -0.32
C VAL A 33 -7.95 0.87 -0.76
N ALA A 34 -6.86 0.12 -0.58
CA ALA A 34 -6.79 -1.30 -0.91
C ALA A 34 -7.71 -2.13 -0.02
N SER A 35 -7.71 -1.85 1.29
CA SER A 35 -8.58 -2.53 2.26
C SER A 35 -10.06 -2.24 1.99
N PHE A 36 -10.43 -0.98 1.79
CA PHE A 36 -11.80 -0.59 1.43
C PHE A 36 -12.21 -1.19 0.08
N GLY A 37 -11.32 -1.12 -0.92
CA GLY A 37 -11.53 -1.71 -2.24
C GLY A 37 -11.74 -3.23 -2.20
N ALA A 38 -11.07 -3.94 -1.30
CA ALA A 38 -11.26 -5.38 -1.14
C ALA A 38 -12.68 -5.73 -0.64
N VAL A 39 -13.19 -4.97 0.35
CA VAL A 39 -14.56 -5.14 0.85
C VAL A 39 -15.57 -4.72 -0.22
N PHE A 40 -15.32 -3.61 -0.90
CA PHE A 40 -16.20 -3.07 -1.94
C PHE A 40 -16.36 -4.02 -3.13
N LEU A 41 -15.26 -4.59 -3.63
CA LEU A 41 -15.28 -5.59 -4.70
C LEU A 41 -15.93 -6.90 -4.25
N ARG A 42 -15.75 -7.28 -2.99
CA ARG A 42 -16.32 -8.52 -2.45
C ARG A 42 -17.83 -8.46 -2.23
N THR A 43 -18.36 -7.27 -2.02
CA THR A 43 -19.77 -7.04 -1.66
C THR A 43 -20.61 -6.61 -2.87
N ASP A 44 -20.14 -6.86 -4.10
CA ASP A 44 -20.82 -6.49 -5.34
C ASP A 44 -21.29 -5.02 -5.33
N PHE A 45 -20.42 -4.12 -4.85
CA PHE A 45 -20.68 -2.67 -4.72
C PHE A 45 -21.77 -2.29 -3.69
N ARG A 46 -22.28 -3.25 -2.91
CA ARG A 46 -23.28 -3.03 -1.85
C ARG A 46 -22.70 -3.45 -0.52
N ILE A 47 -22.08 -2.54 0.22
CA ILE A 47 -21.46 -2.84 1.51
C ILE A 47 -22.55 -2.96 2.61
N PRO A 48 -22.76 -4.14 3.23
CA PRO A 48 -23.52 -4.26 4.47
C PRO A 48 -22.95 -3.39 5.59
N GLU A 49 -23.82 -2.79 6.40
CA GLU A 49 -23.42 -1.96 7.56
C GLU A 49 -22.49 -2.70 8.55
N ILE A 50 -22.67 -4.01 8.69
CA ILE A 50 -21.81 -4.87 9.53
C ILE A 50 -20.34 -4.75 9.11
N TYR A 51 -20.05 -4.76 7.80
CA TYR A 51 -18.67 -4.66 7.33
C TYR A 51 -18.13 -3.23 7.40
N MET A 52 -18.99 -2.22 7.30
CA MET A 52 -18.59 -0.82 7.50
C MET A 52 -18.18 -0.56 8.95
N ALA A 53 -18.97 -1.05 9.91
CA ALA A 53 -18.64 -0.97 11.33
C ALA A 53 -17.36 -1.76 11.69
N SER A 54 -17.15 -2.93 11.06
CA SER A 54 -15.90 -3.66 11.20
C SER A 54 -14.72 -2.87 10.63
N PHE A 55 -14.87 -2.27 9.44
CA PHE A 55 -13.84 -1.46 8.80
C PHE A 55 -13.43 -0.25 9.64
N GLU A 56 -14.39 0.48 10.21
CA GLU A 56 -14.12 1.62 11.11
C GLU A 56 -13.35 1.23 12.37
N LYS A 57 -13.51 -0.02 12.84
CA LYS A 57 -12.72 -0.52 13.98
C LYS A 57 -11.35 -1.02 13.56
N THR A 58 -11.21 -1.55 12.34
CA THR A 58 -9.98 -2.21 11.91
C THR A 58 -9.03 -1.34 11.08
N TYR A 59 -9.46 -0.23 10.48
CA TYR A 59 -8.62 0.55 9.55
C TYR A 59 -7.29 1.01 10.17
N ILE A 60 -7.30 1.45 11.43
CA ILE A 60 -6.09 1.84 12.17
C ILE A 60 -5.18 0.64 12.36
N ILE A 61 -5.75 -0.49 12.81
CA ILE A 61 -5.01 -1.72 13.07
C ILE A 61 -4.40 -2.26 11.78
N THR A 62 -5.19 -2.32 10.69
CA THR A 62 -4.73 -2.73 9.35
C THR A 62 -3.55 -1.88 8.90
N THR A 63 -3.69 -0.56 9.02
CA THR A 63 -2.64 0.40 8.64
C THR A 63 -1.37 0.18 9.44
N LEU A 64 -1.46 0.07 10.76
CA LEU A 64 -0.30 -0.11 11.64
C LEU A 64 0.44 -1.42 11.35
N VAL A 65 -0.28 -2.53 11.23
CA VAL A 65 0.31 -3.85 10.92
C VAL A 65 1.05 -3.79 9.59
N LEU A 66 0.43 -3.25 8.54
CA LEU A 66 1.04 -3.21 7.21
C LEU A 66 2.25 -2.29 7.14
N ILE A 67 2.24 -1.14 7.84
CA ILE A 67 3.42 -0.27 7.93
C ILE A 67 4.58 -1.00 8.61
N VAL A 68 4.31 -1.72 9.70
CA VAL A 68 5.34 -2.48 10.42
C VAL A 68 5.92 -3.57 9.50
N VAL A 69 5.07 -4.30 8.80
CA VAL A 69 5.51 -5.32 7.83
C VAL A 69 6.34 -4.68 6.71
N PHE A 70 5.88 -3.58 6.13
CA PHE A 70 6.62 -2.86 5.08
C PHE A 70 7.99 -2.36 5.57
N ARG A 71 8.08 -1.96 6.85
CA ARG A 71 9.33 -1.57 7.47
C ARG A 71 10.28 -2.76 7.64
N ILE A 72 9.78 -3.92 8.07
CA ILE A 72 10.57 -5.16 8.23
C ILE A 72 11.14 -5.63 6.88
N PHE A 73 10.31 -5.60 5.83
CA PHE A 73 10.71 -5.93 4.47
C PHE A 73 11.60 -4.86 3.81
N ASN A 74 12.06 -3.87 4.58
CA ASN A 74 12.99 -2.83 4.14
C ASN A 74 12.51 -2.04 2.91
N LEU A 75 11.18 -1.92 2.70
CA LEU A 75 10.60 -1.17 1.58
C LEU A 75 10.98 0.32 1.56
N TYR A 76 11.55 0.83 2.65
CA TYR A 76 11.97 2.24 2.81
C TYR A 76 13.51 2.43 2.87
N LYS A 77 14.30 1.34 2.86
CA LYS A 77 15.76 1.38 3.03
C LYS A 77 16.49 1.46 1.69
N SER A 78 16.06 0.68 0.70
CA SER A 78 16.51 0.80 -0.68
C SER A 78 15.51 1.67 -1.44
N VAL A 79 15.82 2.94 -1.63
CA VAL A 79 14.96 3.81 -2.46
C VAL A 79 15.52 3.92 -3.88
N TRP A 80 16.80 3.61 -4.14
CA TRP A 80 17.45 4.01 -5.40
C TRP A 80 18.66 3.21 -5.93
N ARG A 81 19.11 2.07 -5.37
CA ARG A 81 20.42 1.48 -5.80
C ARG A 81 20.39 0.13 -6.54
N TYR A 82 19.42 -0.77 -6.29
CA TYR A 82 19.44 -2.14 -6.88
C TYR A 82 18.04 -2.68 -7.28
N ALA A 83 17.16 -1.78 -7.70
CA ALA A 83 15.78 -1.70 -7.19
C ALA A 83 14.63 -2.33 -8.01
N SER A 84 14.82 -2.99 -9.16
CA SER A 84 13.66 -3.25 -10.04
C SER A 84 12.86 -4.52 -9.70
N ILE A 85 13.51 -5.67 -9.62
CA ILE A 85 12.83 -6.96 -9.41
C ILE A 85 12.72 -7.29 -7.92
N GLU A 86 13.80 -7.05 -7.17
CA GLU A 86 13.87 -7.37 -5.75
C GLU A 86 12.89 -6.53 -4.91
N GLU A 87 12.70 -5.25 -5.25
CA GLU A 87 11.71 -4.42 -4.56
C GLU A 87 10.27 -4.86 -4.86
N MET A 88 9.98 -5.31 -6.08
CA MET A 88 8.65 -5.83 -6.41
C MET A 88 8.37 -7.13 -5.66
N ASN A 89 9.36 -8.02 -5.60
CA ASN A 89 9.29 -9.22 -4.77
C ASN A 89 9.06 -8.87 -3.29
N ASN A 90 9.77 -7.87 -2.76
CA ASN A 90 9.56 -7.42 -1.38
C ASN A 90 8.15 -6.87 -1.15
N VAL A 91 7.57 -6.12 -2.09
CA VAL A 91 6.17 -5.67 -1.99
C VAL A 91 5.21 -6.85 -2.00
N ILE A 92 5.43 -7.84 -2.86
CA ILE A 92 4.60 -9.05 -2.94
C ILE A 92 4.67 -9.83 -1.62
N PHE A 93 5.87 -10.17 -1.16
CA PHE A 93 6.06 -10.90 0.09
C PHE A 93 5.52 -10.13 1.29
N ALA A 94 5.79 -8.83 1.38
CA ALA A 94 5.26 -8.00 2.46
C ALA A 94 3.73 -7.94 2.46
N SER A 95 3.10 -7.89 1.28
CA SER A 95 1.64 -7.87 1.17
C SER A 95 1.04 -9.22 1.56
N VAL A 96 1.62 -10.33 1.09
CA VAL A 96 1.16 -11.69 1.44
C VAL A 96 1.32 -11.97 2.94
N VAL A 97 2.49 -11.65 3.50
CA VAL A 97 2.75 -11.80 4.94
C VAL A 97 1.82 -10.88 5.75
N GLY A 98 1.62 -9.64 5.31
CA GLY A 98 0.68 -8.72 5.93
C GLY A 98 -0.75 -9.24 5.93
N GLY A 99 -1.23 -9.76 4.80
CA GLY A 99 -2.55 -10.40 4.69
C GLY A 99 -2.70 -11.61 5.60
N GLY A 100 -1.66 -12.45 5.70
CA GLY A 100 -1.63 -13.60 6.62
C GLY A 100 -1.64 -13.20 8.10
N ILE A 101 -0.89 -12.16 8.48
CA ILE A 101 -0.93 -11.62 9.85
C ILE A 101 -2.32 -11.08 10.16
N LEU A 102 -2.94 -10.35 9.23
CA LEU A 102 -4.29 -9.82 9.41
C LEU A 102 -5.34 -10.93 9.53
N PHE A 103 -5.19 -12.02 8.77
CA PHE A 103 -6.03 -13.20 8.91
C PHE A 103 -5.96 -13.79 10.31
N VAL A 104 -4.74 -14.03 10.82
CA VAL A 104 -4.57 -14.56 12.18
C VAL A 104 -5.12 -13.58 13.23
N LEU A 105 -4.86 -12.28 13.07
CA LEU A 105 -5.26 -11.25 14.01
C LEU A 105 -6.79 -11.08 14.08
N TYR A 106 -7.47 -11.08 12.94
CA TYR A 106 -8.93 -10.87 12.90
C TYR A 106 -9.72 -12.12 13.24
N GLU A 107 -9.29 -13.29 12.76
CA GLU A 107 -10.01 -14.54 12.99
C GLU A 107 -9.78 -15.08 14.42
N TYR A 108 -8.56 -15.04 14.94
CA TYR A 108 -8.22 -15.72 16.20
C TYR A 108 -8.09 -14.80 17.41
N ILE A 109 -7.74 -13.52 17.22
CA ILE A 109 -7.49 -12.60 18.34
C ILE A 109 -8.67 -11.66 18.54
N LEU A 110 -9.12 -11.00 17.47
CA LEU A 110 -10.14 -9.96 17.56
C LEU A 110 -11.57 -10.46 17.32
N ASN A 111 -11.75 -11.70 16.83
CA ASN A 111 -13.05 -12.29 16.48
C ASN A 111 -13.90 -11.36 15.59
N ILE A 112 -13.26 -10.78 14.57
CA ILE A 112 -13.92 -9.88 13.62
C ILE A 112 -14.21 -10.67 12.35
N ASP A 113 -15.49 -10.91 12.08
CA ASP A 113 -15.92 -11.61 10.89
C ASP A 113 -15.73 -10.75 9.64
N PHE A 114 -14.68 -11.03 8.89
CA PHE A 114 -14.52 -10.57 7.51
C PHE A 114 -14.81 -11.72 6.53
N PRO A 115 -15.31 -11.41 5.31
CA PRO A 115 -15.43 -12.43 4.28
C PRO A 115 -14.05 -13.03 4.02
N ARG A 116 -13.91 -14.36 3.98
CA ARG A 116 -12.60 -15.02 3.74
C ARG A 116 -11.87 -14.51 2.49
N SER A 117 -12.62 -14.09 1.47
CA SER A 117 -12.11 -13.47 0.24
C SER A 117 -11.37 -12.15 0.47
N TYR A 118 -11.68 -11.40 1.53
CA TYR A 118 -11.02 -10.15 1.90
C TYR A 118 -9.52 -10.35 2.08
N TYR A 119 -9.12 -11.42 2.79
CA TYR A 119 -7.71 -11.72 3.08
C TYR A 119 -6.89 -12.06 1.83
N VAL A 120 -7.54 -12.44 0.73
CA VAL A 120 -6.90 -12.71 -0.57
C VAL A 120 -6.93 -11.47 -1.46
N LEU A 121 -8.05 -10.75 -1.51
CA LEU A 121 -8.20 -9.56 -2.34
C LEU A 121 -7.36 -8.38 -1.85
N MET A 122 -7.28 -8.19 -0.54
CA MET A 122 -6.52 -7.10 0.06
C MET A 122 -5.04 -7.12 -0.35
N PRO A 123 -4.26 -8.21 -0.20
CA PRO A 123 -2.85 -8.22 -0.63
C PRO A 123 -2.70 -8.07 -2.14
N ILE A 124 -3.62 -8.58 -2.97
CA ILE A 124 -3.59 -8.40 -4.43
C ILE A 124 -3.73 -6.91 -4.79
N LEU A 125 -4.74 -6.24 -4.23
CA LEU A 125 -4.95 -4.81 -4.42
C LEU A 125 -3.78 -3.99 -3.86
N LEU A 126 -3.22 -4.40 -2.73
CA LEU A 126 -2.10 -3.72 -2.11
C LEU A 126 -0.86 -3.77 -3.00
N VAL A 127 -0.53 -4.93 -3.57
CA VAL A 127 0.55 -5.07 -4.56
C VAL A 127 0.27 -4.22 -5.79
N PHE A 128 -0.96 -4.22 -6.29
CA PHE A 128 -1.33 -3.44 -7.47
C PHE A 128 -1.17 -1.93 -7.23
N PHE A 129 -1.70 -1.41 -6.11
CA PHE A 129 -1.62 0.01 -5.79
C PHE A 129 -0.22 0.45 -5.38
N VAL A 130 0.40 -0.22 -4.40
CA VAL A 130 1.72 0.17 -3.87
C VAL A 130 2.81 -0.13 -4.89
N GLY A 131 2.78 -1.32 -5.49
CA GLY A 131 3.73 -1.72 -6.54
C GLY A 131 3.56 -0.88 -7.80
N GLY A 132 2.32 -0.71 -8.26
CA GLY A 132 2.00 0.09 -9.45
C GLY A 132 2.41 1.55 -9.31
N MET A 133 2.17 2.16 -8.15
CA MET A 133 2.57 3.54 -7.92
C MET A 133 4.10 3.70 -7.87
N ARG A 134 4.81 2.82 -7.14
CA ARG A 134 6.28 2.85 -7.07
C ARG A 134 6.91 2.67 -8.45
N PHE A 135 6.35 1.76 -9.24
CA PHE A 135 6.78 1.53 -10.62
C PHE A 135 6.50 2.73 -11.52
N SER A 136 5.30 3.32 -11.44
CA SER A 136 4.89 4.48 -12.24
C SER A 136 5.76 5.71 -11.95
N TYR A 137 6.02 6.02 -10.68
CA TYR A 137 6.91 7.12 -10.29
C TYR A 137 8.32 6.95 -10.88
N ARG A 138 8.82 5.71 -10.93
CA ARG A 138 10.13 5.40 -11.52
C ARG A 138 10.13 5.51 -13.03
N ALA A 139 9.11 4.97 -13.70
CA ALA A 139 8.97 5.04 -15.15
C ALA A 139 8.96 6.51 -15.62
N LEU A 140 8.18 7.36 -14.94
CA LEU A 140 8.14 8.80 -15.21
C LEU A 140 9.49 9.48 -14.99
N ARG A 141 10.23 9.12 -13.93
CA ARG A 141 11.58 9.66 -13.68
C ARG A 141 12.58 9.21 -14.74
N ARG A 142 12.48 7.97 -15.24
CA ARG A 142 13.36 7.44 -16.29
C ARG A 142 13.13 8.15 -17.61
N ILE A 143 11.87 8.35 -18.00
CA ILE A 143 11.51 9.07 -19.23
C ILE A 143 11.97 10.54 -19.16
N LYS A 144 11.89 11.19 -18.00
CA LYS A 144 12.33 12.59 -17.85
C LYS A 144 13.86 12.78 -17.96
N ASN A 145 14.65 11.72 -17.81
CA ASN A 145 16.11 11.74 -17.85
C ASN A 145 16.70 11.18 -19.16
N VAL A 146 15.85 10.79 -20.12
CA VAL A 146 16.20 10.45 -21.50
C VAL A 146 15.83 11.64 -22.38
#